data_AF-A0A3R6QW81-F1
#
_entry.id   AF-A0A3R6QW81-F1
#
_cell.length_a   1.000
_cell.length_b   1.000
_cell.length_c   1.000
_cell.angle_alpha   90.00
_cell.angle_beta   90.00
_cell.angle_gamma   90.00
#
_symmetry.space_group_name_H-M   'P 1'
#
loop_
_entity.id
_entity.type
_entity.pdbx_description
1 polymer ?
#
loop_
_entity_poly.entity_id
_entity_poly.type
_entity_poly.pdbx_seq_one_letter_code
_entity_poly.pdbx_strand_id
1 'polypeptide(L)'
;MIKYTIVKSYLFAVSLFILVPSLPACSADDISSGEETKAVPDDENDQVDNSSFSSTVTVSFDNTVTVSNPMSDNGVSVQISDGQVTIVSTAEEMEYVLSGSTTNGMVKIYSDYKFKLTLDGVSITNPSGPAVNIQSHKRVFVQLNDNTQNILTDGSSYATNGSEDQKAAFFSEGQLIFNGNGSLTVNGNNKHAICSDDYVRIYEGNFMLTSKVSDGIHTNDAVIIDGGTLTIHAVTDAIECEEGYILIQDGDITIVSGDEGITTSYEGSDSSINPYMDINGGTIRITTTGTSAKGIKSLGNLTINGGNITVKTSRSEAEGIESKRELVINDGYIIVEAYDDCINAATSIVINGGDIYCYSTANDGIDSNGTLTITGGTVISIGTSSPEDGFDCDQNTFKITGGTIIGVGGSTSTPTTNACTQSSLIYGGSGTQNTLFHISSDDGADILTFKIPRTLQQMTLLFSSPALTSGSGYTIYTGGTATGGSDFYGLYTGSTYSGGTQAATFTVSSIVTTVGSYSGGPGGGGNIGGGGRPGGW
;
A
#
# COMPACT_ATOMS: atom_id res chain seq x y z
N MET A 1 55.25 12.41 -51.48
CA MET A 1 53.81 12.78 -51.44
C MET A 1 53.42 12.88 -49.96
N ILE A 2 53.46 14.08 -49.37
CA ILE A 2 52.27 14.91 -49.05
C ILE A 2 51.28 14.07 -48.22
N LYS A 3 51.10 14.22 -46.89
CA LYS A 3 50.94 15.43 -46.06
C LYS A 3 51.32 15.17 -44.58
N TYR A 4 51.93 16.18 -43.96
CA TYR A 4 52.14 16.37 -42.51
C TYR A 4 50.77 16.45 -41.78
N THR A 5 50.61 16.29 -40.45
CA THR A 5 50.93 17.32 -39.43
C THR A 5 50.36 16.92 -38.03
N ILE A 6 51.18 17.04 -36.94
CA ILE A 6 50.85 17.48 -35.53
C ILE A 6 50.04 16.51 -34.61
N VAL A 7 50.24 16.34 -33.28
CA VAL A 7 51.17 16.84 -32.22
C VAL A 7 51.13 15.94 -30.97
N LYS A 8 52.28 15.91 -30.27
CA LYS A 8 52.64 15.59 -28.87
C LYS A 8 51.55 15.21 -27.86
N SER A 9 51.86 14.30 -26.94
CA SER A 9 52.23 14.64 -25.53
C SER A 9 52.64 13.41 -24.70
N TYR A 10 53.64 13.61 -23.84
CA TYR A 10 54.18 12.65 -22.88
C TYR A 10 53.20 12.45 -21.71
N LEU A 11 53.05 11.21 -21.22
CA LEU A 11 52.45 10.95 -19.91
C LEU A 11 53.42 10.14 -19.05
N PHE A 12 53.80 10.77 -17.94
CA PHE A 12 54.65 10.25 -16.87
C PHE A 12 53.93 9.12 -16.12
N ALA A 13 54.59 7.97 -15.94
CA ALA A 13 54.16 6.93 -15.02
C ALA A 13 54.79 7.20 -13.64
N VAL A 14 53.97 7.50 -12.65
CA VAL A 14 54.37 7.55 -11.23
C VAL A 14 53.69 6.38 -10.54
N SER A 15 54.49 5.39 -10.12
CA SER A 15 54.05 4.29 -9.27
C SER A 15 53.91 4.77 -7.82
N LEU A 16 52.69 4.78 -7.30
CA LEU A 16 52.43 5.05 -5.88
C LEU A 16 52.21 3.71 -5.16
N PHE A 17 53.19 3.32 -4.34
CA PHE A 17 53.07 2.25 -3.35
C PHE A 17 52.23 2.77 -2.18
N ILE A 18 51.05 2.20 -1.94
CA ILE A 18 50.24 2.48 -0.75
C ILE A 18 50.48 1.35 0.26
N LEU A 19 51.02 1.75 1.42
CA LEU A 19 51.20 0.94 2.62
C LEU A 19 49.86 0.91 3.36
N VAL A 20 49.27 -0.28 3.56
CA VAL A 20 48.00 -0.45 4.30
C VAL A 20 48.31 -0.65 5.78
N PRO A 21 47.81 0.18 6.71
CA PRO A 21 47.82 -0.14 8.12
C PRO A 21 46.63 -1.03 8.48
N SER A 22 46.91 -2.13 9.17
CA SER A 22 45.95 -3.03 9.80
C SER A 22 45.22 -2.32 10.95
N LEU A 23 43.88 -2.22 10.87
CA LEU A 23 43.02 -1.81 11.98
C LEU A 23 42.59 -3.06 12.78
N PRO A 24 42.52 -2.97 14.13
CA PRO A 24 42.04 -4.07 14.96
C PRO A 24 40.52 -4.19 14.87
N ALA A 25 40.05 -5.44 14.74
CA ALA A 25 38.65 -5.82 14.80
C ALA A 25 38.05 -5.44 16.17
N CYS A 26 36.96 -4.67 16.13
CA CYS A 26 36.06 -4.48 17.26
C CYS A 26 34.65 -4.83 16.78
N SER A 27 33.97 -5.59 17.63
CA SER A 27 32.64 -6.21 17.46
C SER A 27 31.67 -5.37 16.64
N ALA A 28 31.22 -5.92 15.51
CA ALA A 28 30.01 -5.46 14.83
C ALA A 28 28.82 -6.00 15.63
N ASP A 29 28.09 -5.12 16.30
CA ASP A 29 26.71 -5.41 16.68
C ASP A 29 25.86 -5.36 15.40
N ASP A 30 25.03 -6.39 15.22
CA ASP A 30 24.17 -6.64 14.07
C ASP A 30 23.35 -5.41 13.67
N ILE A 31 23.73 -4.81 12.54
CA ILE A 31 22.81 -4.03 11.72
C ILE A 31 22.27 -4.99 10.66
N SER A 32 21.12 -5.59 10.94
CA SER A 32 20.27 -6.22 9.94
C SER A 32 19.63 -5.11 9.10
N SER A 33 20.37 -4.56 8.15
CA SER A 33 19.84 -3.71 7.09
C SER A 33 19.77 -4.52 5.80
N GLY A 34 18.56 -4.96 5.46
CA GLY A 34 18.27 -5.68 4.23
C GLY A 34 17.25 -6.78 4.49
N GLU A 35 16.01 -6.42 4.82
CA GLU A 35 14.92 -7.29 4.37
C GLU A 35 14.94 -7.19 2.84
N GLU A 36 15.35 -8.28 2.20
CA GLU A 36 15.13 -8.46 0.77
C GLU A 36 13.63 -8.26 0.53
N THR A 37 13.27 -7.46 -0.48
CA THR A 37 11.92 -7.48 -1.03
C THR A 37 11.53 -8.94 -1.19
N LYS A 38 10.50 -9.42 -0.48
CA LYS A 38 10.04 -10.78 -0.69
C LYS A 38 9.66 -10.88 -2.15
N ALA A 39 10.41 -11.69 -2.89
CA ALA A 39 10.06 -11.97 -4.26
C ALA A 39 8.63 -12.51 -4.25
N VAL A 40 7.80 -12.06 -5.20
CA VAL A 40 6.57 -12.78 -5.51
C VAL A 40 6.94 -14.25 -5.59
N PRO A 41 6.20 -15.15 -4.92
CA PRO A 41 6.37 -16.57 -5.15
C PRO A 41 6.24 -16.78 -6.65
N ASP A 42 7.38 -16.92 -7.34
CA ASP A 42 7.44 -17.18 -8.76
C ASP A 42 7.10 -18.66 -8.92
N ASP A 43 5.81 -18.97 -8.75
CA ASP A 43 5.30 -20.22 -9.22
C ASP A 43 5.30 -20.14 -10.74
N GLU A 44 6.36 -20.65 -11.37
CA GLU A 44 6.45 -20.77 -12.83
C GLU A 44 5.20 -21.44 -13.41
N ASN A 45 4.45 -22.22 -12.61
CA ASN A 45 3.19 -22.83 -13.03
C ASN A 45 1.98 -21.87 -13.10
N ASP A 46 2.13 -20.61 -12.67
CA ASP A 46 1.15 -19.52 -12.84
C ASP A 46 1.31 -18.79 -14.18
N GLN A 47 2.43 -19.01 -14.87
CA GLN A 47 2.63 -18.46 -16.21
C GLN A 47 1.80 -19.27 -17.19
N VAL A 48 0.86 -18.61 -17.89
CA VAL A 48 -0.02 -19.28 -18.86
C VAL A 48 0.79 -19.93 -19.98
N ASP A 49 1.92 -19.33 -20.38
CA ASP A 49 2.84 -19.83 -21.40
C ASP A 49 3.56 -21.14 -21.00
N ASN A 50 3.60 -21.46 -19.70
CA ASN A 50 4.10 -22.73 -19.19
C ASN A 50 3.03 -23.84 -19.19
N SER A 51 1.88 -23.59 -19.81
CA SER A 51 0.77 -24.54 -19.96
C SER A 51 0.33 -24.67 -21.42
N SER A 52 -0.12 -25.86 -21.80
CA SER A 52 -0.72 -26.16 -23.11
C SER A 52 -2.22 -26.34 -23.00
N PHE A 53 -2.96 -25.80 -23.98
CA PHE A 53 -4.41 -25.99 -24.13
C PHE A 53 -4.70 -26.36 -25.58
N SER A 54 -4.75 -27.66 -25.87
CA SER A 54 -4.81 -28.20 -27.23
C SER A 54 -6.23 -28.49 -27.71
N SER A 55 -7.21 -28.51 -26.80
CA SER A 55 -8.61 -28.81 -27.08
C SER A 55 -9.52 -27.70 -26.60
N THR A 56 -10.41 -27.22 -27.47
CA THR A 56 -11.28 -26.07 -27.18
C THR A 56 -12.75 -26.47 -27.23
N VAL A 57 -13.50 -26.10 -26.19
CA VAL A 57 -14.96 -26.08 -26.19
C VAL A 57 -15.43 -24.63 -26.22
N THR A 58 -16.37 -24.31 -27.10
CA THR A 58 -16.96 -22.96 -27.16
C THR A 58 -18.39 -22.96 -26.66
N VAL A 59 -18.77 -21.92 -25.93
CA VAL A 59 -20.12 -21.66 -25.44
C VAL A 59 -20.50 -20.24 -25.82
N SER A 60 -21.46 -20.10 -26.73
CA SER A 60 -21.97 -18.80 -27.17
C SER A 60 -23.38 -18.58 -26.66
N PHE A 61 -23.58 -17.47 -25.95
CA PHE A 61 -24.88 -17.02 -25.45
C PHE A 61 -25.58 -16.11 -26.45
N ASP A 62 -26.83 -16.44 -26.78
CA ASP A 62 -27.77 -15.65 -27.60
C ASP A 62 -29.20 -16.09 -27.18
N ASN A 63 -30.22 -15.93 -28.03
CA ASN A 63 -31.56 -16.48 -27.82
C ASN A 63 -31.56 -17.99 -27.52
N THR A 64 -30.55 -18.72 -28.00
CA THR A 64 -30.30 -20.12 -27.65
C THR A 64 -28.81 -20.31 -27.46
N VAL A 65 -28.43 -20.95 -26.36
CA VAL A 65 -27.03 -21.28 -26.08
C VAL A 65 -26.53 -22.27 -27.12
N THR A 66 -25.45 -21.92 -27.81
CA THR A 66 -24.79 -22.79 -28.80
C THR A 66 -23.48 -23.30 -28.24
N VAL A 67 -23.24 -24.61 -28.35
CA VAL A 67 -22.03 -25.26 -27.85
C VAL A 67 -21.33 -26.03 -28.97
N SER A 68 -20.03 -25.79 -29.15
CA SER A 68 -19.16 -26.65 -29.95
C SER A 68 -18.26 -27.44 -29.01
N ASN A 69 -18.51 -28.74 -28.88
CA ASN A 69 -17.74 -29.63 -28.00
C ASN A 69 -17.11 -30.78 -28.81
N PRO A 70 -15.89 -30.61 -29.35
CA PRO A 70 -15.17 -31.69 -30.03
C PRO A 70 -14.74 -32.83 -29.09
N MET A 71 -14.87 -32.64 -27.77
CA MET A 71 -14.46 -33.57 -26.73
C MET A 71 -15.65 -34.32 -26.09
N SER A 72 -16.83 -34.31 -26.74
CA SER A 72 -18.05 -34.96 -26.23
C SER A 72 -17.90 -36.46 -25.97
N ASP A 73 -17.08 -37.13 -26.77
CA ASP A 73 -16.79 -38.56 -26.63
C ASP A 73 -15.45 -38.83 -25.92
N ASN A 74 -14.75 -37.76 -25.52
CA ASN A 74 -13.38 -37.80 -24.99
C ASN A 74 -13.26 -37.11 -23.63
N GLY A 75 -14.28 -37.24 -22.77
CA GLY A 75 -14.21 -36.83 -21.36
C GLY A 75 -14.78 -35.45 -21.02
N VAL A 76 -15.35 -34.71 -21.98
CA VAL A 76 -16.02 -33.43 -21.71
C VAL A 76 -17.51 -33.53 -21.99
N SER A 77 -18.34 -33.35 -20.96
CA SER A 77 -19.79 -33.25 -21.11
C SER A 77 -20.26 -31.82 -20.87
N VAL A 78 -21.19 -31.35 -21.69
CA VAL A 78 -21.82 -30.03 -21.54
C VAL A 78 -23.33 -30.22 -21.48
N GLN A 79 -23.93 -29.79 -20.38
CA GLN A 79 -25.37 -29.84 -20.15
C GLN A 79 -25.93 -28.43 -20.12
N ILE A 80 -27.07 -28.23 -20.78
CA ILE A 80 -27.76 -26.92 -20.82
C ILE A 80 -29.16 -27.12 -20.27
N SER A 81 -29.51 -26.35 -19.24
CA SER A 81 -30.84 -26.35 -18.65
C SER A 81 -31.25 -24.92 -18.33
N ASP A 82 -32.32 -24.43 -18.96
CA ASP A 82 -32.86 -23.08 -18.73
C ASP A 82 -31.80 -21.96 -18.83
N GLY A 83 -30.97 -22.00 -19.88
CA GLY A 83 -29.90 -21.02 -20.11
C GLY A 83 -28.65 -21.21 -19.23
N GLN A 84 -28.68 -22.12 -18.26
CA GLN A 84 -27.52 -22.48 -17.43
C GLN A 84 -26.72 -23.60 -18.08
N VAL A 85 -25.40 -23.42 -18.16
CA VAL A 85 -24.45 -24.32 -18.77
C VAL A 85 -23.60 -24.97 -17.68
N THR A 86 -23.60 -26.30 -17.63
CA THR A 86 -22.71 -27.08 -16.76
C THR A 86 -21.73 -27.87 -17.61
N ILE A 87 -20.45 -27.64 -17.40
CA ILE A 87 -19.34 -28.34 -18.03
C ILE A 87 -18.71 -29.28 -16.99
N VAL A 88 -18.58 -30.55 -17.34
CA VAL A 88 -17.84 -31.55 -16.55
C VAL A 88 -16.74 -32.12 -17.43
N SER A 89 -15.49 -31.99 -17.02
CA SER A 89 -14.32 -32.44 -17.77
C SER A 89 -13.41 -33.37 -16.97
N THR A 90 -13.10 -34.51 -17.56
CA THR A 90 -12.02 -35.40 -17.13
C THR A 90 -10.83 -35.36 -18.10
N ALA A 91 -10.82 -34.40 -19.04
CA ALA A 91 -9.79 -34.21 -20.05
C ALA A 91 -8.76 -33.15 -19.63
N GLU A 92 -7.50 -33.36 -20.01
CA GLU A 92 -6.39 -32.42 -19.84
C GLU A 92 -6.33 -31.38 -20.98
N GLU A 93 -5.54 -30.32 -20.79
CA GLU A 93 -5.25 -29.30 -21.82
C GLU A 93 -6.50 -28.65 -22.44
N MET A 94 -7.52 -28.40 -21.61
CA MET A 94 -8.79 -27.84 -22.05
C MET A 94 -8.79 -26.30 -22.02
N GLU A 95 -9.35 -25.72 -23.08
CA GLU A 95 -9.79 -24.32 -23.12
C GLU A 95 -11.33 -24.26 -23.25
N TYR A 96 -11.96 -23.42 -22.44
CA TYR A 96 -13.38 -23.06 -22.56
C TYR A 96 -13.50 -21.60 -22.99
N VAL A 97 -14.05 -21.37 -24.18
CA VAL A 97 -14.24 -20.01 -24.71
C VAL A 97 -15.71 -19.61 -24.53
N LEU A 98 -15.95 -18.52 -23.82
CA LEU A 98 -17.27 -17.95 -23.59
C LEU A 98 -17.45 -16.68 -24.42
N SER A 99 -18.58 -16.56 -25.12
CA SER A 99 -18.93 -15.39 -25.92
C SER A 99 -20.43 -15.09 -25.90
N GLY A 100 -20.82 -13.90 -26.38
CA GLY A 100 -22.23 -13.53 -26.52
C GLY A 100 -22.91 -13.10 -25.22
N SER A 101 -24.24 -13.01 -25.18
CA SER A 101 -24.96 -12.42 -24.04
C SER A 101 -26.19 -13.20 -23.59
N THR A 102 -26.44 -13.27 -22.28
CA THR A 102 -27.68 -13.79 -21.67
C THR A 102 -28.07 -12.98 -20.43
N THR A 103 -29.38 -12.84 -20.20
CA THR A 103 -29.96 -12.21 -19.00
C THR A 103 -30.39 -13.22 -17.94
N ASN A 104 -30.37 -14.52 -18.27
CA ASN A 104 -30.67 -15.62 -17.38
C ASN A 104 -29.78 -16.81 -17.78
N GLY A 105 -28.55 -16.82 -17.27
CA GLY A 105 -27.63 -17.92 -17.51
C GLY A 105 -26.52 -17.97 -16.50
N MET A 106 -25.79 -19.08 -16.52
CA MET A 106 -24.65 -19.37 -15.67
C MET A 106 -23.69 -20.25 -16.47
N VAL A 107 -22.39 -20.14 -16.21
CA VAL A 107 -21.43 -21.19 -16.57
C VAL A 107 -20.89 -21.82 -15.29
N LYS A 108 -21.15 -23.12 -15.12
CA LYS A 108 -20.56 -23.93 -14.05
C LYS A 108 -19.55 -24.91 -14.64
N ILE A 109 -18.38 -25.05 -14.01
CA ILE A 109 -17.31 -25.93 -14.50
C ILE A 109 -16.80 -26.82 -13.37
N TYR A 110 -16.77 -28.13 -13.62
CA TYR A 110 -15.98 -29.11 -12.86
C TYR A 110 -14.88 -29.65 -13.78
N SER A 111 -13.66 -29.72 -13.28
CA SER A 111 -12.51 -30.20 -14.04
C SER A 111 -11.57 -30.99 -13.14
N ASP A 112 -11.09 -32.13 -13.61
CA ASP A 112 -10.04 -32.89 -12.91
C ASP A 112 -8.65 -32.23 -13.04
N TYR A 113 -8.50 -31.31 -14.00
CA TYR A 113 -7.23 -30.68 -14.37
C TYR A 113 -7.33 -29.16 -14.48
N LYS A 114 -6.17 -28.48 -14.47
CA LYS A 114 -6.06 -27.06 -14.80
C LYS A 114 -6.58 -26.79 -16.21
N PHE A 115 -7.16 -25.62 -16.45
CA PHE A 115 -7.75 -25.26 -17.73
C PHE A 115 -7.66 -23.76 -18.00
N LYS A 116 -7.87 -23.39 -19.27
CA LYS A 116 -8.01 -22.00 -19.69
C LYS A 116 -9.47 -21.64 -19.84
N LEU A 117 -9.88 -20.51 -19.27
CA LEU A 117 -11.19 -19.91 -19.45
C LEU A 117 -11.03 -18.60 -20.21
N THR A 118 -11.43 -18.58 -21.48
CA THR A 118 -11.32 -17.40 -22.33
C THR A 118 -12.64 -16.64 -22.37
N LEU A 119 -12.62 -15.38 -21.95
CA LEU A 119 -13.75 -14.46 -22.02
C LEU A 119 -13.61 -13.61 -23.29
N ASP A 120 -14.42 -13.94 -24.30
CA ASP A 120 -14.35 -13.38 -25.66
C ASP A 120 -15.60 -12.54 -25.97
N GLY A 121 -15.78 -11.47 -25.21
CA GLY A 121 -16.94 -10.58 -25.33
C GLY A 121 -18.21 -11.20 -24.77
N VAL A 122 -18.11 -11.85 -23.61
CA VAL A 122 -19.24 -12.51 -22.95
C VAL A 122 -19.95 -11.63 -21.92
N SER A 123 -21.28 -11.61 -21.93
CA SER A 123 -22.11 -10.94 -20.92
C SER A 123 -23.12 -11.92 -20.30
N ILE A 124 -22.88 -12.37 -19.08
CA ILE A 124 -23.77 -13.29 -18.36
C ILE A 124 -24.41 -12.59 -17.17
N THR A 125 -25.73 -12.56 -17.14
CA THR A 125 -26.49 -12.28 -15.91
C THR A 125 -27.20 -13.55 -15.43
N ASN A 126 -26.99 -13.90 -14.16
CA ASN A 126 -27.77 -14.91 -13.46
C ASN A 126 -28.66 -14.22 -12.41
N PRO A 127 -29.99 -14.23 -12.50
CA PRO A 127 -30.85 -13.54 -11.54
C PRO A 127 -30.92 -14.20 -10.14
N SER A 128 -30.46 -15.45 -9.99
CA SER A 128 -30.62 -16.24 -8.77
C SER A 128 -29.41 -17.11 -8.40
N GLY A 129 -28.22 -16.71 -8.83
CA GLY A 129 -26.99 -17.46 -8.65
C GLY A 129 -25.77 -16.71 -9.15
N PRO A 130 -24.58 -17.33 -9.10
CA PRO A 130 -23.36 -16.80 -9.71
C PRO A 130 -23.46 -16.75 -11.24
N ALA A 131 -22.71 -15.85 -11.88
CA ALA A 131 -22.58 -15.82 -13.35
C ALA A 131 -21.59 -16.89 -13.84
N VAL A 132 -20.46 -17.02 -13.14
CA VAL A 132 -19.47 -18.08 -13.36
C VAL A 132 -19.18 -18.76 -12.02
N ASN A 133 -19.30 -20.09 -11.99
CA ASN A 133 -19.12 -20.90 -10.81
C ASN A 133 -18.17 -22.07 -11.08
N ILE A 134 -16.92 -21.97 -10.66
CA ILE A 134 -15.91 -23.01 -10.89
C ILE A 134 -15.79 -23.87 -9.65
N GLN A 135 -16.23 -25.11 -9.76
CA GLN A 135 -16.27 -26.10 -8.69
C GLN A 135 -15.06 -27.04 -8.75
N SER A 136 -13.92 -26.49 -9.16
CA SER A 136 -12.68 -27.21 -9.42
C SER A 136 -11.57 -26.59 -8.59
N HIS A 137 -10.95 -27.38 -7.70
CA HIS A 137 -9.76 -27.00 -6.93
C HIS A 137 -8.47 -27.02 -7.79
N LYS A 138 -8.58 -26.56 -9.04
CA LYS A 138 -7.49 -26.56 -10.03
C LYS A 138 -7.30 -25.15 -10.54
N ARG A 139 -6.09 -24.88 -10.99
CA ARG A 139 -5.71 -23.58 -11.56
C ARG A 139 -6.53 -23.26 -12.80
N VAL A 140 -7.09 -22.07 -12.81
CA VAL A 140 -7.84 -21.51 -13.92
C VAL A 140 -7.07 -20.34 -14.50
N PHE A 141 -6.63 -20.46 -15.74
CA PHE A 141 -6.07 -19.34 -16.49
C PHE A 141 -7.21 -18.59 -17.16
N VAL A 142 -7.59 -17.44 -16.63
CA VAL A 142 -8.62 -16.58 -17.18
C VAL A 142 -7.99 -15.64 -18.22
N GLN A 143 -8.36 -15.81 -19.48
CA GLN A 143 -7.92 -14.96 -20.57
C GLN A 143 -9.00 -13.92 -20.90
N LEU A 144 -8.66 -12.64 -20.75
CA LEU A 144 -9.44 -11.51 -21.22
C LEU A 144 -8.98 -11.15 -22.64
N ASN A 145 -9.71 -11.58 -23.66
CA ASN A 145 -9.29 -11.33 -25.04
C ASN A 145 -9.24 -9.84 -25.35
N ASP A 146 -8.21 -9.42 -26.09
CA ASP A 146 -8.01 -8.02 -26.46
C ASP A 146 -9.23 -7.43 -27.16
N ASN A 147 -9.52 -6.17 -26.87
CA ASN A 147 -10.65 -5.42 -27.44
C ASN A 147 -12.03 -6.03 -27.16
N THR A 148 -12.15 -6.89 -26.14
CA THR A 148 -13.45 -7.43 -25.69
C THR A 148 -13.94 -6.77 -24.40
N GLN A 149 -15.26 -6.68 -24.26
CA GLN A 149 -15.91 -6.31 -23.01
C GLN A 149 -16.66 -7.51 -22.46
N ASN A 150 -16.28 -7.92 -21.25
CA ASN A 150 -16.86 -9.06 -20.57
C ASN A 150 -17.62 -8.57 -19.34
N ILE A 151 -18.85 -9.05 -19.12
CA ILE A 151 -19.72 -8.60 -18.03
C ILE A 151 -20.29 -9.83 -17.32
N LEU A 152 -20.01 -9.96 -16.03
CA LEU A 152 -20.53 -11.01 -15.18
C LEU A 152 -21.41 -10.37 -14.09
N THR A 153 -22.65 -10.82 -13.94
CA THR A 153 -23.60 -10.28 -12.96
C THR A 153 -24.37 -11.41 -12.30
N ASP A 154 -24.35 -11.46 -10.98
CA ASP A 154 -25.07 -12.44 -10.19
C ASP A 154 -26.46 -11.96 -9.73
N GLY A 155 -27.17 -12.84 -9.02
CA GLY A 155 -28.41 -12.53 -8.35
C GLY A 155 -28.14 -11.96 -6.96
N SER A 156 -29.14 -11.35 -6.33
CA SER A 156 -29.01 -10.90 -4.93
C SER A 156 -29.08 -12.04 -3.89
N SER A 157 -29.45 -13.25 -4.33
CA SER A 157 -29.63 -14.43 -3.48
C SER A 157 -29.32 -15.69 -4.26
N TYR A 158 -28.60 -16.63 -3.64
CA TYR A 158 -28.27 -17.92 -4.23
C TYR A 158 -29.09 -19.05 -3.61
N ALA A 159 -29.53 -19.99 -4.44
CA ALA A 159 -30.09 -21.23 -3.93
C ALA A 159 -28.96 -22.15 -3.45
N THR A 160 -29.10 -22.73 -2.26
CA THR A 160 -28.15 -23.74 -1.76
C THR A 160 -28.05 -24.91 -2.76
N ASN A 161 -26.83 -25.32 -3.11
CA ASN A 161 -26.61 -26.41 -4.04
C ASN A 161 -25.74 -27.51 -3.41
N GLY A 162 -26.36 -28.31 -2.52
CA GLY A 162 -25.65 -29.40 -1.84
C GLY A 162 -24.48 -28.88 -1.00
N SER A 163 -23.27 -29.29 -1.35
CA SER A 163 -22.00 -28.91 -0.70
C SER A 163 -21.16 -27.92 -1.51
N GLU A 164 -21.70 -27.38 -2.61
CA GLU A 164 -20.97 -26.42 -3.44
C GLU A 164 -20.93 -25.05 -2.80
N ASP A 165 -19.77 -24.40 -2.88
CA ASP A 165 -19.65 -23.00 -2.53
C ASP A 165 -20.08 -22.10 -3.69
N GLN A 166 -20.73 -21.00 -3.33
CA GLN A 166 -21.21 -19.97 -4.25
C GLN A 166 -21.01 -18.63 -3.55
N LYS A 167 -19.78 -18.13 -3.54
CA LYS A 167 -19.39 -16.96 -2.72
C LYS A 167 -19.28 -15.66 -3.51
N ALA A 168 -19.41 -15.68 -4.84
CA ALA A 168 -19.24 -14.49 -5.67
C ALA A 168 -19.96 -14.57 -7.01
N ALA A 169 -20.02 -13.45 -7.75
CA ALA A 169 -20.51 -13.46 -9.12
C ALA A 169 -19.58 -14.22 -10.07
N PHE A 170 -18.27 -14.16 -9.82
CA PHE A 170 -17.27 -15.05 -10.36
C PHE A 170 -16.57 -15.77 -9.21
N PHE A 171 -16.95 -17.03 -8.98
CA PHE A 171 -16.40 -17.86 -7.92
C PHE A 171 -15.53 -19.01 -8.45
N SER A 172 -14.52 -19.39 -7.68
CA SER A 172 -13.69 -20.59 -7.92
C SER A 172 -13.25 -21.26 -6.61
N GLU A 173 -13.39 -22.58 -6.55
CA GLU A 173 -12.81 -23.45 -5.51
C GLU A 173 -11.27 -23.54 -5.57
N GLY A 174 -10.66 -23.12 -6.68
CA GLY A 174 -9.22 -23.12 -6.90
C GLY A 174 -8.72 -21.77 -7.44
N GLN A 175 -7.47 -21.74 -7.88
CA GLN A 175 -6.76 -20.51 -8.24
C GLN A 175 -7.39 -19.82 -9.47
N LEU A 176 -7.51 -18.49 -9.44
CA LEU A 176 -7.91 -17.65 -10.57
C LEU A 176 -6.74 -16.78 -11.02
N ILE A 177 -6.29 -16.95 -12.26
CA ILE A 177 -5.12 -16.23 -12.80
C ILE A 177 -5.52 -15.48 -14.06
N PHE A 178 -5.59 -14.16 -13.96
CA PHE A 178 -6.04 -13.28 -15.03
C PHE A 178 -4.91 -12.79 -15.92
N ASN A 179 -5.13 -12.89 -17.23
CA ASN A 179 -4.21 -12.50 -18.30
C ASN A 179 -4.98 -11.79 -19.44
N GLY A 180 -4.28 -11.09 -20.32
CA GLY A 180 -4.84 -10.37 -21.47
C GLY A 180 -5.33 -8.96 -21.18
N ASN A 181 -5.49 -8.16 -22.25
CA ASN A 181 -5.80 -6.73 -22.16
C ASN A 181 -7.29 -6.38 -22.33
N GLY A 182 -8.16 -7.40 -22.44
CA GLY A 182 -9.61 -7.19 -22.43
C GLY A 182 -10.13 -6.57 -21.14
N SER A 183 -11.40 -6.13 -21.15
CA SER A 183 -12.06 -5.63 -19.92
C SER A 183 -12.99 -6.66 -19.31
N LEU A 184 -13.04 -6.70 -17.98
CA LEU A 184 -13.96 -7.50 -17.19
C LEU A 184 -14.69 -6.63 -16.17
N THR A 185 -16.00 -6.51 -16.34
CA THR A 185 -16.91 -5.93 -15.34
C THR A 185 -17.55 -7.06 -14.55
N VAL A 186 -17.46 -7.02 -13.22
CA VAL A 186 -18.11 -8.01 -12.34
C VAL A 186 -19.00 -7.29 -11.34
N ASN A 187 -20.29 -7.64 -11.36
CA ASN A 187 -21.29 -7.10 -10.45
C ASN A 187 -21.73 -8.20 -9.47
N GLY A 188 -21.17 -8.18 -8.26
CA GLY A 188 -21.57 -8.98 -7.11
C GLY A 188 -22.71 -8.32 -6.33
N ASN A 189 -23.86 -8.97 -6.28
CA ASN A 189 -25.08 -8.51 -5.64
C ASN A 189 -25.47 -9.42 -4.46
N ASN A 190 -24.91 -10.64 -4.36
CA ASN A 190 -25.17 -11.52 -3.23
C ASN A 190 -24.09 -11.47 -2.14
N LYS A 191 -22.81 -11.56 -2.52
CA LYS A 191 -21.67 -11.56 -1.59
C LYS A 191 -20.50 -10.80 -2.22
N HIS A 192 -19.43 -11.46 -2.70
CA HIS A 192 -18.28 -10.80 -3.31
C HIS A 192 -18.46 -10.62 -4.83
N ALA A 193 -17.67 -9.73 -5.46
CA ALA A 193 -17.63 -9.68 -6.92
C ALA A 193 -16.81 -10.85 -7.50
N ILE A 194 -15.56 -11.00 -7.04
CA ILE A 194 -14.67 -12.13 -7.36
C ILE A 194 -14.28 -12.84 -6.05
N CYS A 195 -14.35 -14.16 -6.04
CA CYS A 195 -13.86 -14.94 -4.90
C CYS A 195 -13.17 -16.23 -5.36
N SER A 196 -12.04 -16.53 -4.73
CA SER A 196 -11.36 -17.82 -4.83
C SER A 196 -11.19 -18.38 -3.42
N ASP A 197 -11.41 -19.68 -3.23
CA ASP A 197 -11.06 -20.35 -1.97
C ASP A 197 -9.56 -20.65 -1.85
N ASP A 198 -8.78 -20.22 -2.84
CA ASP A 198 -7.33 -20.30 -2.89
C ASP A 198 -6.81 -18.86 -3.13
N TYR A 199 -6.14 -18.57 -4.26
CA TYR A 199 -5.70 -17.21 -4.60
C TYR A 199 -6.26 -16.64 -5.91
N VAL A 200 -6.23 -15.31 -5.98
CA VAL A 200 -6.42 -14.52 -7.20
C VAL A 200 -5.10 -13.87 -7.59
N ARG A 201 -4.69 -14.05 -8.84
CA ARG A 201 -3.53 -13.39 -9.44
C ARG A 201 -3.92 -12.60 -10.68
N ILE A 202 -3.45 -11.36 -10.80
CA ILE A 202 -3.74 -10.47 -11.92
C ILE A 202 -2.41 -10.03 -12.54
N TYR A 203 -2.09 -10.58 -13.72
CA TYR A 203 -0.94 -10.11 -14.50
C TYR A 203 -1.25 -8.79 -15.22
N GLU A 204 -2.41 -8.74 -15.86
CA GLU A 204 -2.88 -7.61 -16.67
C GLU A 204 -4.41 -7.68 -16.82
N GLY A 205 -4.99 -6.65 -17.44
CA GLY A 205 -6.43 -6.55 -17.71
C GLY A 205 -7.06 -5.27 -17.16
N ASN A 206 -8.30 -5.00 -17.58
CA ASN A 206 -9.07 -3.83 -17.16
C ASN A 206 -10.30 -4.26 -16.36
N PHE A 207 -10.30 -4.04 -15.05
CA PHE A 207 -11.32 -4.53 -14.13
C PHE A 207 -12.21 -3.41 -13.61
N MET A 208 -13.53 -3.63 -13.67
CA MET A 208 -14.53 -2.84 -12.95
C MET A 208 -15.30 -3.78 -12.03
N LEU A 209 -14.97 -3.77 -10.75
CA LEU A 209 -15.56 -4.66 -9.76
C LEU A 209 -16.53 -3.88 -8.89
N THR A 210 -17.78 -4.32 -8.83
CA THR A 210 -18.78 -3.76 -7.92
C THR A 210 -19.32 -4.88 -7.05
N SER A 211 -19.16 -4.75 -5.73
CA SER A 211 -19.81 -5.60 -4.75
C SER A 211 -20.78 -4.77 -3.90
N LYS A 212 -22.04 -5.20 -3.85
CA LYS A 212 -23.11 -4.51 -3.10
C LYS A 212 -23.32 -5.03 -1.69
N VAL A 213 -22.64 -6.10 -1.30
CA VAL A 213 -22.89 -6.79 -0.03
C VAL A 213 -21.60 -7.02 0.74
N SER A 214 -20.59 -7.58 0.08
CA SER A 214 -19.30 -7.91 0.69
C SER A 214 -18.18 -7.29 -0.15
N ASP A 215 -17.14 -8.06 -0.43
CA ASP A 215 -15.87 -7.54 -0.91
C ASP A 215 -15.75 -7.52 -2.44
N GLY A 216 -14.85 -6.69 -2.95
CA GLY A 216 -14.52 -6.69 -4.37
C GLY A 216 -13.83 -7.99 -4.78
N ILE A 217 -12.68 -8.27 -4.15
CA ILE A 217 -11.91 -9.50 -4.29
C ILE A 217 -11.75 -10.11 -2.90
N HIS A 218 -12.12 -11.38 -2.75
CA HIS A 218 -11.96 -12.12 -1.50
C HIS A 218 -11.27 -13.46 -1.74
N THR A 219 -10.25 -13.77 -0.96
CA THR A 219 -9.42 -14.98 -1.11
C THR A 219 -9.02 -15.55 0.23
N ASN A 220 -8.67 -16.84 0.28
CA ASN A 220 -8.07 -17.43 1.48
C ASN A 220 -6.54 -17.26 1.46
N ASP A 221 -5.88 -17.63 0.36
CA ASP A 221 -4.43 -17.88 0.37
C ASP A 221 -3.59 -16.71 -0.14
N ALA A 222 -4.05 -16.00 -1.19
CA ALA A 222 -3.39 -14.78 -1.64
C ALA A 222 -4.22 -13.89 -2.57
N VAL A 223 -3.87 -12.60 -2.59
CA VAL A 223 -4.14 -11.70 -3.73
C VAL A 223 -2.81 -11.19 -4.28
N ILE A 224 -2.55 -11.45 -5.55
CA ILE A 224 -1.32 -11.03 -6.23
C ILE A 224 -1.69 -10.14 -7.41
N ILE A 225 -1.21 -8.90 -7.42
CA ILE A 225 -1.43 -7.94 -8.50
C ILE A 225 -0.07 -7.60 -9.11
N ASP A 226 0.27 -8.28 -10.20
CA ASP A 226 1.49 -7.96 -10.94
C ASP A 226 1.31 -6.70 -11.81
N GLY A 227 0.06 -6.36 -12.18
CA GLY A 227 -0.27 -5.19 -12.99
C GLY A 227 -1.76 -5.03 -13.29
N GLY A 228 -2.08 -4.34 -14.39
CA GLY A 228 -3.46 -4.06 -14.83
C GLY A 228 -4.06 -2.77 -14.28
N THR A 229 -5.32 -2.50 -14.67
CA THR A 229 -6.11 -1.37 -14.17
C THR A 229 -7.34 -1.89 -13.44
N LEU A 230 -7.50 -1.55 -12.17
CA LEU A 230 -8.58 -2.02 -11.31
C LEU A 230 -9.36 -0.83 -10.76
N THR A 231 -10.67 -0.80 -10.99
CA THR A 231 -11.60 0.06 -10.25
C THR A 231 -12.52 -0.82 -9.42
N ILE A 232 -12.49 -0.65 -8.10
CA ILE A 232 -13.24 -1.48 -7.16
C ILE A 232 -14.17 -0.61 -6.31
N HIS A 233 -15.45 -0.96 -6.33
CA HIS A 233 -16.49 -0.41 -5.47
C HIS A 233 -17.06 -1.52 -4.59
N ALA A 234 -16.77 -1.51 -3.30
CA ALA A 234 -17.26 -2.52 -2.36
C ALA A 234 -18.01 -1.88 -1.18
N VAL A 235 -18.98 -2.60 -0.63
CA VAL A 235 -19.73 -2.15 0.56
C VAL A 235 -19.00 -2.49 1.86
N THR A 236 -18.16 -3.52 1.86
CA THR A 236 -17.19 -3.85 2.91
C THR A 236 -15.80 -3.59 2.35
N ASP A 237 -14.94 -4.62 2.27
CA ASP A 237 -13.54 -4.49 1.85
C ASP A 237 -13.41 -4.48 0.34
N ALA A 238 -12.48 -3.69 -0.22
CA ALA A 238 -12.25 -3.81 -1.66
C ALA A 238 -11.43 -5.06 -2.01
N ILE A 239 -10.36 -5.33 -1.24
CA ILE A 239 -9.50 -6.50 -1.42
C ILE A 239 -9.23 -7.12 -0.05
N GLU A 240 -9.64 -8.38 0.13
CA GLU A 240 -9.43 -9.14 1.36
C GLU A 240 -8.73 -10.48 1.08
N CYS A 241 -7.76 -10.80 1.93
CA CYS A 241 -7.12 -12.12 2.01
C CYS A 241 -7.21 -12.65 3.45
N GLU A 242 -7.95 -13.73 3.66
CA GLU A 242 -8.33 -14.20 5.00
C GLU A 242 -7.19 -14.94 5.71
N GLU A 243 -6.50 -15.87 5.08
CA GLU A 243 -5.50 -16.76 5.71
C GLU A 243 -4.09 -16.59 5.14
N GLY A 244 -3.91 -15.58 4.30
CA GLY A 244 -2.79 -15.50 3.38
C GLY A 244 -2.15 -14.14 3.30
N TYR A 245 -1.67 -13.81 2.10
CA TYR A 245 -0.88 -12.59 1.89
C TYR A 245 -1.35 -11.79 0.67
N ILE A 246 -1.04 -10.50 0.68
CA ILE A 246 -1.33 -9.62 -0.46
C ILE A 246 -0.01 -9.07 -1.02
N LEU A 247 0.22 -9.26 -2.31
CA LEU A 247 1.36 -8.68 -3.03
C LEU A 247 0.87 -7.76 -4.14
N ILE A 248 1.38 -6.54 -4.16
CA ILE A 248 1.12 -5.58 -5.24
C ILE A 248 2.44 -5.19 -5.86
N GLN A 249 2.74 -5.71 -7.06
CA GLN A 249 3.95 -5.37 -7.79
C GLN A 249 3.81 -4.06 -8.54
N ASP A 250 2.69 -3.88 -9.23
CA ASP A 250 2.37 -2.72 -10.04
C ASP A 250 0.85 -2.63 -10.28
N GLY A 251 0.40 -1.66 -11.07
CA GLY A 251 -0.99 -1.50 -11.51
C GLY A 251 -1.53 -0.10 -11.25
N ASP A 252 -2.68 0.22 -11.85
CA ASP A 252 -3.46 1.43 -11.53
C ASP A 252 -4.74 1.02 -10.81
N ILE A 253 -4.73 1.14 -9.49
CA ILE A 253 -5.76 0.62 -8.59
C ILE A 253 -6.51 1.79 -7.97
N THR A 254 -7.82 1.84 -8.19
CA THR A 254 -8.73 2.83 -7.57
C THR A 254 -9.81 2.12 -6.79
N ILE A 255 -9.91 2.43 -5.50
CA ILE A 255 -10.78 1.78 -4.53
C ILE A 255 -11.73 2.80 -3.89
N VAL A 256 -13.00 2.43 -3.84
CA VAL A 256 -13.97 2.99 -2.88
C VAL A 256 -14.59 1.84 -2.10
N SER A 257 -14.33 1.82 -0.80
CA SER A 257 -14.82 0.77 0.12
C SER A 257 -15.70 1.36 1.21
N GLY A 258 -16.61 0.52 1.72
CA GLY A 258 -17.39 0.83 2.91
C GLY A 258 -16.69 0.40 4.19
N ASP A 259 -15.70 -0.48 4.12
CA ASP A 259 -14.80 -0.83 5.22
C ASP A 259 -13.33 -0.73 4.78
N GLU A 260 -12.48 -1.73 4.97
CA GLU A 260 -11.07 -1.66 4.59
C GLU A 260 -10.86 -1.50 3.08
N GLY A 261 -9.84 -0.76 2.67
CA GLY A 261 -9.46 -0.71 1.26
C GLY A 261 -8.78 -2.02 0.84
N ILE A 262 -7.67 -2.35 1.49
CA ILE A 262 -6.89 -3.56 1.25
C ILE A 262 -6.54 -4.17 2.60
N THR A 263 -6.88 -5.44 2.82
CA THR A 263 -6.69 -6.08 4.12
C THR A 263 -6.25 -7.54 4.06
N THR A 264 -5.32 -7.92 4.94
CA THR A 264 -5.15 -9.33 5.34
C THR A 264 -5.80 -9.51 6.71
N SER A 265 -6.72 -10.46 6.88
CA SER A 265 -7.68 -10.49 7.99
C SER A 265 -7.60 -11.73 8.90
N TYR A 266 -6.54 -12.53 8.83
CA TYR A 266 -6.37 -13.70 9.70
C TYR A 266 -6.29 -13.38 11.21
N GLU A 267 -7.37 -13.63 11.94
CA GLU A 267 -7.45 -13.55 13.42
C GLU A 267 -7.46 -14.94 14.10
N GLY A 268 -7.21 -16.00 13.32
CA GLY A 268 -7.26 -17.37 13.81
C GLY A 268 -6.08 -17.74 14.71
N SER A 269 -6.17 -18.93 15.33
CA SER A 269 -5.14 -19.41 16.26
C SER A 269 -4.06 -20.30 15.62
N ASP A 270 -4.13 -20.57 14.32
CA ASP A 270 -3.13 -21.38 13.63
C ASP A 270 -1.86 -20.55 13.39
N SER A 271 -0.82 -20.83 14.18
CA SER A 271 0.47 -20.15 14.08
C SER A 271 1.26 -20.44 12.80
N SER A 272 0.81 -21.39 11.97
CA SER A 272 1.42 -21.64 10.66
C SER A 272 0.96 -20.63 9.60
N ILE A 273 -0.17 -19.97 9.85
CA ILE A 273 -0.66 -18.87 9.04
C ILE A 273 0.00 -17.58 9.53
N ASN A 274 0.71 -16.91 8.62
CA ASN A 274 1.33 -15.63 8.86
C ASN A 274 0.87 -14.66 7.79
N PRO A 275 -0.17 -13.84 8.05
CA PRO A 275 -0.57 -12.83 7.10
C PRO A 275 0.58 -11.83 6.91
N TYR A 276 0.70 -11.29 5.69
CA TYR A 276 1.57 -10.16 5.43
C TYR A 276 1.14 -9.47 4.14
N MET A 277 1.57 -8.23 3.99
CA MET A 277 1.30 -7.45 2.80
C MET A 277 2.56 -6.75 2.33
N ASP A 278 2.89 -6.89 1.05
CA ASP A 278 3.99 -6.17 0.42
C ASP A 278 3.49 -5.37 -0.79
N ILE A 279 3.75 -4.06 -0.79
CA ILE A 279 3.44 -3.14 -1.89
C ILE A 279 4.76 -2.69 -2.51
N ASN A 280 5.08 -3.26 -3.67
CA ASN A 280 6.33 -3.02 -4.38
C ASN A 280 6.25 -1.84 -5.37
N GLY A 281 5.05 -1.46 -5.80
CA GLY A 281 4.86 -0.41 -6.80
C GLY A 281 3.39 -0.11 -7.08
N GLY A 282 3.13 0.42 -8.27
CA GLY A 282 1.79 0.79 -8.71
C GLY A 282 1.36 2.21 -8.33
N THR A 283 0.22 2.60 -8.89
CA THR A 283 -0.52 3.79 -8.48
C THR A 283 -1.80 3.34 -7.78
N ILE A 284 -1.94 3.65 -6.50
CA ILE A 284 -2.99 3.15 -5.63
C ILE A 284 -3.76 4.33 -5.04
N ARG A 285 -5.07 4.39 -5.26
CA ARG A 285 -5.95 5.45 -4.75
C ARG A 285 -7.09 4.83 -3.96
N ILE A 286 -7.13 5.08 -2.66
CA ILE A 286 -8.10 4.47 -1.76
C ILE A 286 -8.93 5.55 -1.10
N THR A 287 -10.25 5.37 -1.11
CA THR A 287 -11.18 6.13 -0.28
C THR A 287 -12.06 5.15 0.50
N THR A 288 -11.96 5.18 1.82
CA THR A 288 -12.88 4.42 2.68
C THR A 288 -13.99 5.33 3.21
N THR A 289 -15.17 4.76 3.42
CA THR A 289 -16.37 5.52 3.81
C THR A 289 -17.05 5.02 5.10
N GLY A 290 -16.54 3.93 5.67
CA GLY A 290 -16.96 3.37 6.96
C GLY A 290 -16.25 3.98 8.16
N THR A 291 -16.88 3.84 9.32
CA THR A 291 -16.27 4.13 10.64
C THR A 291 -15.23 3.06 10.95
N SER A 292 -14.14 3.45 11.61
CA SER A 292 -13.05 2.55 12.02
C SER A 292 -12.27 1.89 10.87
N ALA A 293 -12.76 2.04 9.63
CA ALA A 293 -12.17 1.53 8.40
C ALA A 293 -10.74 2.03 8.18
N LYS A 294 -9.90 1.15 7.63
CA LYS A 294 -8.51 1.45 7.28
C LYS A 294 -8.34 1.51 5.77
N GLY A 295 -7.54 2.44 5.27
CA GLY A 295 -7.20 2.42 3.84
C GLY A 295 -6.44 1.15 3.46
N ILE A 296 -5.38 0.86 4.21
CA ILE A 296 -4.56 -0.34 4.06
C ILE A 296 -4.36 -0.93 5.46
N LYS A 297 -4.60 -2.23 5.62
CA LYS A 297 -4.46 -2.93 6.90
C LYS A 297 -3.77 -4.27 6.71
N SER A 298 -2.81 -4.57 7.57
CA SER A 298 -2.27 -5.92 7.69
C SER A 298 -2.38 -6.35 9.14
N LEU A 299 -3.02 -7.49 9.41
CA LEU A 299 -2.89 -8.15 10.72
C LEU A 299 -1.48 -8.72 10.96
N GLY A 300 -0.71 -8.84 9.89
CA GLY A 300 0.68 -9.22 9.92
C GLY A 300 1.63 -8.04 9.76
N ASN A 301 2.81 -8.32 9.17
CA ASN A 301 3.72 -7.26 8.76
C ASN A 301 3.20 -6.57 7.49
N LEU A 302 3.56 -5.30 7.33
CA LEU A 302 3.28 -4.52 6.12
C LEU A 302 4.57 -3.87 5.63
N THR A 303 4.94 -4.13 4.38
CA THR A 303 6.10 -3.52 3.71
C THR A 303 5.65 -2.71 2.51
N ILE A 304 6.10 -1.46 2.41
CA ILE A 304 5.93 -0.62 1.23
C ILE A 304 7.31 -0.34 0.65
N ASN A 305 7.62 -0.96 -0.49
CA ASN A 305 8.89 -0.77 -1.18
C ASN A 305 8.88 0.36 -2.20
N GLY A 306 7.69 0.84 -2.58
CA GLY A 306 7.53 1.94 -3.52
C GLY A 306 6.07 2.18 -3.90
N GLY A 307 5.86 2.92 -4.99
CA GLY A 307 4.54 3.23 -5.54
C GLY A 307 4.09 4.67 -5.30
N ASN A 308 2.99 5.04 -5.96
CA ASN A 308 2.27 6.29 -5.76
C ASN A 308 0.95 5.98 -5.04
N ILE A 309 0.93 6.14 -3.73
CA ILE A 309 -0.16 5.71 -2.85
C ILE A 309 -0.86 6.94 -2.30
N THR A 310 -2.17 7.02 -2.51
CA THR A 310 -3.03 8.04 -1.90
C THR A 310 -4.15 7.37 -1.13
N VAL A 311 -4.22 7.62 0.17
CA VAL A 311 -5.26 7.08 1.06
C VAL A 311 -6.06 8.23 1.66
N LYS A 312 -7.38 8.11 1.59
CA LYS A 312 -8.32 9.03 2.25
C LYS A 312 -9.32 8.27 3.10
N THR A 313 -9.25 8.47 4.40
CA THR A 313 -10.23 7.95 5.36
C THR A 313 -10.80 9.13 6.16
N SER A 314 -12.11 9.14 6.39
CA SER A 314 -12.79 10.40 6.79
C SER A 314 -13.85 10.26 7.89
N ARG A 315 -14.14 9.04 8.32
CA ARG A 315 -15.09 8.75 9.39
C ARG A 315 -14.39 8.56 10.72
N SER A 316 -15.14 8.63 11.81
CA SER A 316 -14.60 8.40 13.15
C SER A 316 -13.80 7.10 13.23
N GLU A 317 -12.65 7.16 13.91
CA GLU A 317 -11.74 6.02 14.15
C GLU A 317 -11.08 5.45 12.88
N ALA A 318 -11.32 6.06 11.72
CA ALA A 318 -10.77 5.59 10.46
C ALA A 318 -9.33 6.09 10.30
N GLU A 319 -8.39 5.15 10.17
CA GLU A 319 -6.96 5.44 9.99
C GLU A 319 -6.56 5.23 8.53
N GLY A 320 -5.35 5.63 8.17
CA GLY A 320 -4.82 5.46 6.82
C GLY A 320 -4.26 4.08 6.57
N ILE A 321 -3.04 3.84 7.05
CA ILE A 321 -2.24 2.64 6.81
C ILE A 321 -1.89 2.02 8.16
N GLU A 322 -2.31 0.79 8.40
CA GLU A 322 -2.15 0.10 9.67
C GLU A 322 -1.45 -1.26 9.52
N SER A 323 -0.51 -1.53 10.42
CA SER A 323 0.01 -2.88 10.67
C SER A 323 -0.24 -3.29 12.11
N LYS A 324 -0.86 -4.44 12.34
CA LYS A 324 -0.93 -5.01 13.70
C LYS A 324 0.39 -5.65 14.15
N ARG A 325 1.48 -5.50 13.38
CA ARG A 325 2.85 -5.87 13.74
C ARG A 325 3.83 -4.75 13.40
N GLU A 326 4.80 -5.02 12.53
CA GLU A 326 5.77 -4.08 12.01
C GLU A 326 5.29 -3.48 10.69
N LEU A 327 5.54 -2.18 10.52
CA LEU A 327 5.31 -1.46 9.27
C LEU A 327 6.65 -0.89 8.78
N VAL A 328 7.06 -1.29 7.58
CA VAL A 328 8.29 -0.81 6.93
C VAL A 328 7.95 -0.06 5.65
N ILE A 329 8.50 1.15 5.49
CA ILE A 329 8.43 1.94 4.26
C ILE A 329 9.85 2.14 3.75
N ASN A 330 10.21 1.51 2.64
CA ASN A 330 11.52 1.63 2.03
C ASN A 330 11.61 2.81 1.05
N ASP A 331 10.54 3.08 0.29
CA ASP A 331 10.43 4.22 -0.62
C ASP A 331 8.95 4.47 -1.01
N GLY A 332 8.69 5.49 -1.83
CA GLY A 332 7.38 5.75 -2.43
C GLY A 332 6.93 7.20 -2.33
N TYR A 333 5.91 7.56 -3.10
CA TYR A 333 5.17 8.82 -2.96
C TYR A 333 3.85 8.51 -2.24
N ILE A 334 3.78 8.82 -0.96
CA ILE A 334 2.70 8.33 -0.07
C ILE A 334 1.97 9.53 0.56
N ILE A 335 0.70 9.67 0.23
CA ILE A 335 -0.18 10.73 0.74
C ILE A 335 -1.31 10.09 1.52
N VAL A 336 -1.43 10.44 2.80
CA VAL A 336 -2.47 9.92 3.68
C VAL A 336 -3.20 11.07 4.36
N GLU A 337 -4.51 11.14 4.11
CA GLU A 337 -5.43 12.00 4.85
C GLU A 337 -6.37 11.09 5.64
N ALA A 338 -6.24 11.05 6.96
CA ALA A 338 -7.02 10.17 7.82
C ALA A 338 -7.86 10.96 8.81
N TYR A 339 -8.96 10.35 9.28
CA TYR A 339 -9.68 10.92 10.42
C TYR A 339 -8.81 10.80 11.67
N ASP A 340 -8.42 9.57 11.95
CA ASP A 340 -7.58 9.11 13.03
C ASP A 340 -6.11 9.10 12.57
N ASP A 341 -5.27 8.18 13.03
CA ASP A 341 -3.87 8.10 12.64
C ASP A 341 -3.69 7.92 11.13
N CYS A 342 -2.68 8.57 10.54
CA CYS A 342 -2.39 8.32 9.12
C CYS A 342 -1.63 7.01 8.94
N ILE A 343 -0.60 6.78 9.75
CA ILE A 343 0.18 5.54 9.73
C ILE A 343 0.27 5.02 11.16
N ASN A 344 -0.22 3.82 11.40
CA ASN A 344 -0.21 3.15 12.70
C ASN A 344 0.54 1.81 12.62
N ALA A 345 1.32 1.48 13.65
CA ALA A 345 1.76 0.11 13.85
C ALA A 345 1.81 -0.32 15.31
N ALA A 346 1.47 -1.59 15.57
CA ALA A 346 1.43 -2.14 16.93
C ALA A 346 2.82 -2.38 17.54
N THR A 347 3.85 -2.66 16.74
CA THR A 347 5.19 -3.05 17.22
C THR A 347 6.29 -2.05 16.85
N SER A 348 6.35 -1.66 15.58
CA SER A 348 7.38 -0.74 15.10
C SER A 348 6.98 -0.12 13.77
N ILE A 349 7.42 1.12 13.58
CA ILE A 349 7.44 1.78 12.27
C ILE A 349 8.88 2.05 11.87
N VAL A 350 9.25 1.65 10.66
CA VAL A 350 10.56 1.92 10.05
C VAL A 350 10.37 2.63 8.72
N ILE A 351 10.92 3.83 8.58
CA ILE A 351 10.89 4.61 7.34
C ILE A 351 12.32 4.81 6.84
N ASN A 352 12.67 4.16 5.73
CA ASN A 352 13.99 4.27 5.12
C ASN A 352 14.08 5.31 3.99
N GLY A 353 12.94 5.70 3.40
CA GLY A 353 12.89 6.58 2.24
C GLY A 353 11.48 7.04 1.91
N GLY A 354 11.31 7.64 0.72
CA GLY A 354 10.05 8.13 0.20
C GLY A 354 9.75 9.61 0.47
N ASP A 355 8.77 10.13 -0.27
CA ASP A 355 8.12 11.41 -0.05
C ASP A 355 6.75 11.14 0.58
N ILE A 356 6.64 11.37 1.89
CA ILE A 356 5.49 10.98 2.71
C ILE A 356 4.83 12.22 3.29
N TYR A 357 3.52 12.33 3.09
CA TYR A 357 2.68 13.33 3.75
C TYR A 357 1.52 12.66 4.47
N CYS A 358 1.45 12.89 5.78
CA CYS A 358 0.38 12.44 6.67
C CYS A 358 -0.35 13.65 7.25
N TYR A 359 -1.67 13.67 7.11
CA TYR A 359 -2.55 14.66 7.73
C TYR A 359 -3.70 13.98 8.44
N SER A 360 -3.60 13.91 9.77
CA SER A 360 -4.70 13.45 10.62
C SER A 360 -5.60 14.62 11.01
N THR A 361 -6.90 14.41 10.90
CA THR A 361 -7.87 15.44 11.29
C THR A 361 -8.09 15.48 12.81
N ALA A 362 -7.98 14.34 13.49
CA ALA A 362 -8.43 14.14 14.85
C ALA A 362 -7.45 13.40 15.78
N ASN A 363 -6.38 12.80 15.25
CA ASN A 363 -5.38 12.07 16.03
C ASN A 363 -3.93 12.36 15.56
N ASP A 364 -3.02 11.39 15.70
CA ASP A 364 -1.61 11.51 15.40
C ASP A 364 -1.34 11.49 13.90
N GLY A 365 -0.25 12.13 13.48
CA GLY A 365 0.22 11.95 12.12
C GLY A 365 0.71 10.51 11.89
N ILE A 366 1.75 10.12 12.62
CA ILE A 366 2.34 8.78 12.56
C ILE A 366 2.44 8.30 14.01
N ASP A 367 1.79 7.18 14.31
CA ASP A 367 1.75 6.56 15.64
C ASP A 367 2.36 5.15 15.62
N SER A 368 3.35 4.93 16.48
CA SER A 368 3.85 3.59 16.77
C SER A 368 3.63 3.24 18.24
N ASN A 369 2.87 2.18 18.50
CA ASN A 369 2.76 1.60 19.84
C ASN A 369 4.08 0.97 20.37
N GLY A 370 5.16 1.01 19.56
CA GLY A 370 6.50 0.59 19.93
C GLY A 370 7.55 1.54 19.36
N THR A 371 8.57 1.05 18.67
CA THR A 371 9.69 1.91 18.23
C THR A 371 9.43 2.59 16.90
N LEU A 372 9.87 3.84 16.77
CA LEU A 372 9.86 4.58 15.52
C LEU A 372 11.29 4.81 15.03
N THR A 373 11.61 4.37 13.82
CA THR A 373 12.93 4.58 13.19
C THR A 373 12.78 5.27 11.84
N ILE A 374 13.50 6.37 11.63
CA ILE A 374 13.55 7.09 10.35
C ILE A 374 15.00 7.22 9.91
N THR A 375 15.35 6.61 8.78
CA THR A 375 16.71 6.61 8.23
C THR A 375 16.87 7.44 6.96
N GLY A 376 15.77 7.86 6.32
CA GLY A 376 15.78 8.66 5.10
C GLY A 376 14.41 9.22 4.72
N GLY A 377 14.30 9.79 3.52
CA GLY A 377 13.05 10.33 2.96
C GLY A 377 12.74 11.78 3.33
N THR A 378 11.66 12.29 2.76
CA THR A 378 10.99 13.55 3.13
C THR A 378 9.67 13.18 3.83
N VAL A 379 9.60 13.33 5.15
CA VAL A 379 8.44 12.88 5.94
C VAL A 379 7.78 14.08 6.62
N ILE A 380 6.55 14.39 6.22
CA ILE A 380 5.72 15.42 6.83
C ILE A 380 4.58 14.73 7.55
N SER A 381 4.51 14.90 8.87
CA SER A 381 3.53 14.23 9.71
C SER A 381 2.76 15.22 10.58
N ILE A 382 1.46 15.35 10.30
CA ILE A 382 0.61 16.39 10.87
C ILE A 382 -0.49 15.74 11.71
N GLY A 383 -0.36 15.82 13.03
CA GLY A 383 -1.42 15.51 13.98
C GLY A 383 -2.31 16.72 14.30
N THR A 384 -2.97 16.68 15.45
CA THR A 384 -3.90 17.73 15.90
C THR A 384 -3.46 18.35 17.24
N SER A 385 -4.37 18.99 17.97
CA SER A 385 -4.12 19.56 19.30
C SER A 385 -3.80 18.49 20.34
N SER A 386 -3.04 18.85 21.36
CA SER A 386 -2.65 17.95 22.46
C SER A 386 -3.87 17.15 23.00
N PRO A 387 -3.72 15.85 23.24
CA PRO A 387 -2.45 15.11 23.37
C PRO A 387 -1.71 14.80 22.08
N GLU A 388 -2.34 14.96 20.91
CA GLU A 388 -1.85 14.34 19.68
C GLU A 388 -0.60 15.00 19.10
N ASP A 389 0.15 14.21 18.36
CA ASP A 389 1.52 14.41 17.94
C ASP A 389 1.66 14.39 16.41
N GLY A 390 2.72 15.05 15.92
CA GLY A 390 3.18 14.78 14.55
C GLY A 390 3.74 13.36 14.45
N PHE A 391 4.60 12.99 15.40
CA PHE A 391 5.15 11.65 15.52
C PHE A 391 4.96 11.19 16.96
N ASP A 392 4.15 10.16 17.16
CA ASP A 392 4.04 9.46 18.43
C ASP A 392 4.72 8.09 18.34
N CYS A 393 5.41 7.73 19.41
CA CYS A 393 5.89 6.38 19.62
C CYS A 393 5.76 5.96 21.09
N ASP A 394 4.79 6.51 21.84
CA ASP A 394 4.60 6.27 23.27
C ASP A 394 5.86 6.55 24.10
N GLN A 395 6.72 7.46 23.63
CA GLN A 395 8.04 7.74 24.21
C GLN A 395 8.98 6.52 24.28
N ASN A 396 8.74 5.49 23.46
CA ASN A 396 9.72 4.44 23.17
C ASN A 396 10.92 5.01 22.41
N THR A 397 11.80 4.12 21.91
CA THR A 397 12.95 4.56 21.13
C THR A 397 12.49 5.16 19.81
N PHE A 398 12.61 6.49 19.71
CA PHE A 398 12.51 7.23 18.46
C PHE A 398 13.92 7.49 17.91
N LYS A 399 14.30 6.79 16.84
CA LYS A 399 15.61 6.85 16.20
C LYS A 399 15.54 7.62 14.88
N ILE A 400 16.39 8.65 14.75
CA ILE A 400 16.53 9.43 13.52
C ILE A 400 18.00 9.42 13.07
N THR A 401 18.27 8.86 11.89
CA THR A 401 19.61 8.79 11.32
C THR A 401 19.75 9.44 9.94
N GLY A 402 18.65 9.89 9.34
CA GLY A 402 18.65 10.57 8.05
C GLY A 402 17.29 11.15 7.68
N GLY A 403 17.21 11.78 6.50
CA GLY A 403 15.99 12.34 5.93
C GLY A 403 15.70 13.80 6.34
N THR A 404 14.65 14.37 5.76
CA THR A 404 14.05 15.65 6.17
C THR A 404 12.69 15.36 6.78
N ILE A 405 12.54 15.65 8.07
CA ILE A 405 11.39 15.23 8.88
C ILE A 405 10.75 16.47 9.47
N ILE A 406 9.43 16.61 9.31
CA ILE A 406 8.62 17.70 9.86
C ILE A 406 7.41 17.08 10.55
N GLY A 407 7.37 17.16 11.88
CA GLY A 407 6.24 16.75 12.70
C GLY A 407 5.52 17.98 13.22
N VAL A 408 4.20 18.07 13.08
CA VAL A 408 3.39 19.14 13.68
C VAL A 408 2.24 18.51 14.45
N GLY A 409 2.15 18.81 15.74
CA GLY A 409 1.06 18.38 16.61
C GLY A 409 0.93 19.30 17.81
N GLY A 410 0.12 18.90 18.79
CA GLY A 410 0.09 19.49 20.11
C GLY A 410 1.31 19.10 20.93
N SER A 411 1.84 17.90 20.69
CA SER A 411 3.04 17.37 21.31
C SER A 411 3.92 16.65 20.26
N THR A 412 4.97 15.96 20.71
CA THR A 412 5.75 15.01 19.91
C THR A 412 6.45 14.04 20.83
N SER A 413 6.53 12.77 20.44
CA SER A 413 7.48 11.85 21.03
C SER A 413 8.92 12.37 20.80
N THR A 414 9.75 12.32 21.85
CA THR A 414 11.07 12.98 21.85
C THR A 414 12.12 12.07 21.21
N PRO A 415 12.87 12.51 20.18
CA PRO A 415 13.95 11.72 19.60
C PRO A 415 14.94 11.24 20.65
N THR A 416 15.23 9.95 20.67
CA THR A 416 16.08 9.33 21.67
C THR A 416 17.54 9.70 21.40
N THR A 417 18.10 10.59 22.23
CA THR A 417 19.42 11.22 22.01
C THR A 417 20.54 10.23 21.70
N ASN A 418 20.61 9.10 22.41
CA ASN A 418 21.69 8.11 22.25
C ASN A 418 21.45 7.12 21.08
N ALA A 419 20.26 7.15 20.46
CA ALA A 419 19.93 6.31 19.30
C ALA A 419 20.06 7.09 17.98
N CYS A 420 19.90 8.41 18.02
CA CYS A 420 19.92 9.28 16.83
C CYS A 420 21.35 9.72 16.46
N THR A 421 21.59 9.88 15.17
CA THR A 421 22.84 10.44 14.61
C THR A 421 22.60 11.75 13.86
N GLN A 422 21.35 12.08 13.56
CA GLN A 422 20.96 13.34 12.93
C GLN A 422 20.36 14.29 13.97
N SER A 423 20.72 15.57 13.89
CA SER A 423 20.20 16.58 14.81
C SER A 423 18.73 16.92 14.53
N SER A 424 18.01 17.28 15.59
CA SER A 424 16.62 17.72 15.54
C SER A 424 16.39 18.98 16.38
N LEU A 425 15.36 19.71 15.99
CA LEU A 425 14.77 20.84 16.69
C LEU A 425 13.36 20.44 17.14
N ILE A 426 13.04 20.62 18.41
CA ILE A 426 11.66 20.67 18.90
C ILE A 426 11.36 22.13 19.22
N TYR A 427 10.45 22.72 18.45
CA TYR A 427 9.95 24.07 18.66
C TYR A 427 8.56 24.05 19.28
N GLY A 428 8.41 24.70 20.43
CA GLY A 428 7.13 24.92 21.10
C GLY A 428 6.65 26.36 20.96
N GLY A 429 5.43 26.55 20.45
CA GLY A 429 4.84 27.88 20.26
C GLY A 429 3.41 27.80 19.78
N SER A 430 2.94 28.81 19.04
CA SER A 430 1.64 28.76 18.35
C SER A 430 1.84 28.58 16.84
N GLY A 431 0.97 27.81 16.20
CA GLY A 431 0.88 27.67 14.75
C GLY A 431 -0.36 28.37 14.23
N THR A 432 -0.22 29.21 13.19
CA THR A 432 -1.38 29.77 12.48
C THR A 432 -1.42 29.20 11.07
N GLN A 433 -2.56 28.67 10.67
CA GLN A 433 -2.73 28.10 9.34
C GLN A 433 -2.30 29.09 8.25
N ASN A 434 -1.63 28.58 7.20
CA ASN A 434 -1.12 29.34 6.06
C ASN A 434 -0.01 30.36 6.38
N THR A 435 0.50 30.39 7.61
CA THR A 435 1.71 31.16 7.93
C THR A 435 2.95 30.32 7.69
N LEU A 436 4.02 30.96 7.19
CA LEU A 436 5.30 30.27 7.01
C LEU A 436 6.06 30.21 8.34
N PHE A 437 6.69 29.08 8.58
CA PHE A 437 7.71 28.84 9.57
C PHE A 437 9.03 28.63 8.82
N HIS A 438 9.99 29.52 9.04
CA HIS A 438 11.24 29.53 8.30
C HIS A 438 12.44 29.42 9.25
N ILE A 439 13.44 28.64 8.86
CA ILE A 439 14.73 28.54 9.55
C ILE A 439 15.83 28.91 8.55
N SER A 440 16.67 29.87 8.93
CA SER A 440 17.91 30.16 8.20
C SER A 440 19.12 29.88 9.07
N SER A 441 20.22 29.44 8.46
CA SER A 441 21.54 29.42 9.12
C SER A 441 22.10 30.83 9.29
N ASP A 442 23.17 30.96 10.07
CA ASP A 442 23.87 32.24 10.30
C ASP A 442 24.43 32.89 9.02
N ASP A 443 24.73 32.11 7.98
CA ASP A 443 25.17 32.58 6.66
C ASP A 443 24.00 32.89 5.71
N GLY A 444 22.75 32.70 6.17
CA GLY A 444 21.53 33.04 5.44
C GLY A 444 21.04 31.95 4.48
N ALA A 445 21.56 30.72 4.54
CA ALA A 445 21.00 29.61 3.77
C ALA A 445 19.61 29.22 4.29
N ASP A 446 18.71 28.85 3.37
CA ASP A 446 17.38 28.32 3.70
C ASP A 446 17.51 26.87 4.19
N ILE A 447 17.12 26.63 5.44
CA ILE A 447 17.19 25.32 6.09
C ILE A 447 15.82 24.66 6.13
N LEU A 448 14.78 25.46 6.34
CA LEU A 448 13.39 25.04 6.33
C LEU A 448 12.53 26.22 5.91
N THR A 449 11.63 26.03 4.96
CA THR A 449 10.52 26.94 4.70
C THR A 449 9.24 26.12 4.63
N PHE A 450 8.44 26.15 5.69
CA PHE A 450 7.26 25.29 5.84
C PHE A 450 5.99 26.11 6.11
N LYS A 451 4.92 25.86 5.35
CA LYS A 451 3.61 26.47 5.57
C LYS A 451 2.80 25.64 6.55
N ILE A 452 2.48 26.23 7.69
CA ILE A 452 1.71 25.57 8.74
C ILE A 452 0.32 25.16 8.21
N PRO A 453 -0.05 23.87 8.25
CA PRO A 453 -1.26 23.38 7.59
C PRO A 453 -2.54 23.60 8.40
N ARG A 454 -2.43 23.80 9.73
CA ARG A 454 -3.58 24.04 10.62
C ARG A 454 -3.23 25.00 11.77
N THR A 455 -4.24 25.67 12.32
CA THR A 455 -4.06 26.56 13.48
C THR A 455 -4.03 25.74 14.76
N LEU A 456 -2.98 25.89 15.56
CA LEU A 456 -2.80 25.28 16.87
C LEU A 456 -2.37 26.36 17.86
N GLN A 457 -3.14 26.54 18.94
CA GLN A 457 -2.79 27.51 20.00
C GLN A 457 -1.52 27.09 20.74
N GLN A 458 -1.39 25.79 20.98
CA GLN A 458 -0.17 25.13 21.43
C GLN A 458 0.26 24.17 20.33
N MET A 459 1.31 24.54 19.62
CA MET A 459 1.95 23.78 18.56
C MET A 459 3.30 23.29 19.06
N THR A 460 3.58 22.03 18.75
CA THR A 460 4.90 21.43 18.77
C THR A 460 5.29 21.14 17.33
N LEU A 461 6.44 21.66 16.91
CA LEU A 461 7.05 21.36 15.62
C LEU A 461 8.36 20.61 15.86
N LEU A 462 8.40 19.33 15.49
CA LEU A 462 9.63 18.56 15.40
C LEU A 462 10.21 18.74 13.99
N PHE A 463 11.47 19.13 13.90
CA PHE A 463 12.18 19.21 12.63
C PHE A 463 13.52 18.51 12.72
N SER A 464 13.83 17.62 11.79
CA SER A 464 15.17 17.04 11.65
C SER A 464 15.58 17.09 10.19
N SER A 465 16.85 17.39 9.94
CA SER A 465 17.42 17.45 8.59
C SER A 465 18.94 17.34 8.66
N PRO A 466 19.60 16.78 7.64
CA PRO A 466 21.06 16.83 7.54
C PRO A 466 21.62 18.27 7.48
N ALA A 467 20.77 19.26 7.19
CA ALA A 467 21.14 20.68 7.19
C ALA A 467 21.31 21.28 8.61
N LEU A 468 20.83 20.57 9.66
CA LEU A 468 21.09 20.94 11.05
C LEU A 468 22.46 20.37 11.49
N THR A 469 23.46 21.24 11.55
CA THR A 469 24.85 20.88 11.82
C THR A 469 25.23 21.23 13.26
N SER A 470 25.91 20.29 13.94
CA SER A 470 26.35 20.49 15.33
C SER A 470 27.28 21.70 15.46
N GLY A 471 27.02 22.54 16.46
CA GLY A 471 27.77 23.76 16.75
C GLY A 471 27.35 24.99 15.96
N SER A 472 26.49 24.86 14.95
CA SER A 472 26.03 25.98 14.12
C SER A 472 24.82 26.69 14.72
N GLY A 473 24.73 28.01 14.45
CA GLY A 473 23.61 28.87 14.83
C GLY A 473 22.56 28.99 13.72
N TYR A 474 21.31 29.18 14.15
CA TYR A 474 20.13 29.26 13.30
C TYR A 474 19.14 30.29 13.85
N THR A 475 18.40 30.94 12.93
CA THR A 475 17.34 31.90 13.27
C THR A 475 16.00 31.38 12.75
N ILE A 476 14.98 31.45 13.62
CA ILE A 476 13.60 31.07 13.31
C ILE A 476 12.81 32.33 13.00
N TYR A 477 12.06 32.31 11.89
CA TYR A 477 11.14 33.36 11.46
C TYR A 477 9.72 32.81 11.30
N THR A 478 8.72 33.66 11.52
CA THR A 478 7.31 33.37 11.23
C THR A 478 6.72 34.40 10.28
N GLY A 479 5.72 33.98 9.50
CA GLY A 479 5.12 34.82 8.45
C GLY A 479 6.06 35.02 7.26
N GLY A 480 5.92 36.14 6.56
CA GLY A 480 6.65 36.39 5.32
C GLY A 480 6.03 35.69 4.11
N THR A 481 6.81 35.56 3.04
CA THR A 481 6.40 34.96 1.76
C THR A 481 7.52 34.10 1.19
N ALA A 482 7.15 33.04 0.47
CA ALA A 482 8.05 32.20 -0.31
C ALA A 482 7.64 32.28 -1.78
N THR A 483 8.60 32.46 -2.68
CA THR A 483 8.34 32.56 -4.13
C THR A 483 9.31 31.67 -4.91
N GLY A 484 8.82 31.06 -6.00
CA GLY A 484 9.57 30.05 -6.74
C GLY A 484 9.69 28.72 -5.99
N GLY A 485 10.56 27.83 -6.47
CA GLY A 485 10.77 26.51 -5.87
C GLY A 485 9.64 25.51 -6.16
N SER A 486 9.68 24.37 -5.45
CA SER A 486 8.60 23.39 -5.39
C SER A 486 7.86 23.47 -4.06
N ASP A 487 6.61 22.98 -4.02
CA ASP A 487 5.76 22.88 -2.83
C ASP A 487 5.36 21.41 -2.67
N PHE A 488 5.87 20.76 -1.62
CA PHE A 488 5.42 19.45 -1.18
C PHE A 488 4.60 19.62 0.10
N TYR A 489 3.29 19.79 -0.04
CA TYR A 489 2.34 19.95 1.07
C TYR A 489 2.75 20.99 2.12
N GLY A 490 3.25 22.13 1.66
CA GLY A 490 3.68 23.24 2.48
C GLY A 490 5.19 23.29 2.73
N LEU A 491 5.94 22.22 2.45
CA LEU A 491 7.41 22.27 2.43
C LEU A 491 7.87 22.88 1.10
N TYR A 492 8.43 24.08 1.19
CA TYR A 492 9.03 24.75 0.06
C TYR A 492 10.50 24.39 -0.07
N THR A 493 10.92 23.96 -1.26
CA THR A 493 12.34 23.72 -1.56
C THR A 493 12.80 24.55 -2.76
N GLY A 494 14.00 25.10 -2.68
CA GLY A 494 14.53 26.01 -3.72
C GLY A 494 13.75 27.32 -3.87
N SER A 495 12.95 27.68 -2.85
CA SER A 495 12.18 28.93 -2.84
C SER A 495 13.03 30.11 -2.35
N THR A 496 12.58 31.33 -2.63
CA THR A 496 13.14 32.55 -2.01
C THR A 496 12.19 33.05 -0.93
N TYR A 497 12.64 32.96 0.33
CA TYR A 497 11.93 33.48 1.49
C TYR A 497 12.22 34.97 1.72
N SER A 498 11.20 35.76 2.11
CA SER A 498 11.39 37.15 2.53
C SER A 498 10.25 37.69 3.40
N GLY A 499 10.53 38.73 4.19
CA GLY A 499 9.52 39.51 4.91
C GLY A 499 8.99 38.89 6.22
N GLY A 500 9.69 37.90 6.76
CA GLY A 500 9.38 37.26 8.05
C GLY A 500 9.62 38.14 9.27
N THR A 501 9.00 37.76 10.39
CA THR A 501 9.33 38.28 11.73
C THR A 501 10.18 37.26 12.48
N GLN A 502 11.31 37.67 13.01
CA GLN A 502 12.16 36.80 13.82
C GLN A 502 11.40 36.37 15.10
N ALA A 503 11.30 35.06 15.31
CA ALA A 503 10.65 34.46 16.46
C ALA A 503 11.65 34.01 17.52
N ALA A 504 12.78 33.41 17.11
CA ALA A 504 13.79 32.89 18.02
C ALA A 504 15.14 32.67 17.32
N THR A 505 16.17 32.30 18.09
CA THR A 505 17.47 31.81 17.60
C THR A 505 17.86 30.58 18.41
N PHE A 506 18.64 29.68 17.82
CA PHE A 506 19.19 28.53 18.54
C PHE A 506 20.55 28.10 17.99
N THR A 507 21.28 27.33 18.78
CA THR A 507 22.51 26.65 18.38
C THR A 507 22.33 25.17 18.60
N VAL A 508 22.71 24.34 17.63
CA VAL A 508 22.64 22.88 17.74
C VAL A 508 23.75 22.41 18.68
N SER A 509 23.44 22.32 19.98
CA SER A 509 24.40 21.95 21.03
C SER A 509 24.28 20.49 21.47
N SER A 510 23.21 19.83 21.08
CA SER A 510 22.91 18.41 21.33
C SER A 510 22.15 17.82 20.14
N ILE A 511 22.04 16.49 20.09
CA ILE A 511 21.24 15.77 19.08
C ILE A 511 19.80 16.31 19.03
N VAL A 512 19.17 16.51 20.19
CA VAL A 512 17.86 17.18 20.28
C VAL A 512 18.07 18.58 20.84
N THR A 513 17.62 19.60 20.10
CA THR A 513 17.61 21.00 20.55
C THR A 513 16.17 21.44 20.77
N THR A 514 15.88 22.12 21.88
CA THR A 514 14.52 22.61 22.19
C THR A 514 14.50 24.14 22.18
N VAL A 515 13.46 24.72 21.58
CA VAL A 515 13.18 26.16 21.59
C VAL A 515 11.72 26.39 21.98
N GLY A 516 11.47 27.27 22.94
CA GLY A 516 10.12 27.55 23.42
C GLY A 516 9.58 26.47 24.37
N SER A 517 8.27 26.50 24.62
CA SER A 517 7.59 25.61 25.55
C SER A 517 6.66 24.66 24.79
N TYR A 518 6.78 23.36 25.04
CA TYR A 518 5.94 22.31 24.46
C TYR A 518 5.54 21.29 25.52
N SER A 519 4.48 20.51 25.26
CA SER A 519 3.87 19.59 26.24
C SER A 519 4.50 18.19 26.32
N GLY A 520 5.56 17.90 25.57
CA GLY A 520 6.32 16.64 25.67
C GLY A 520 7.49 16.75 26.65
N GLY A 521 7.30 16.47 27.94
CA GLY A 521 8.31 16.73 28.97
C GLY A 521 9.60 15.90 28.88
N PRO A 522 10.72 16.34 29.50
CA PRO A 522 11.87 15.48 29.78
C PRO A 522 12.02 15.11 31.28
N GLY A 523 12.06 13.79 31.56
CA GLY A 523 13.06 13.14 32.43
C GLY A 523 12.99 13.20 33.98
N GLY A 524 13.34 12.07 34.62
CA GLY A 524 14.02 12.05 35.93
C GLY A 524 13.27 11.38 37.08
N GLY A 525 13.89 10.34 37.67
CA GLY A 525 13.31 9.44 38.68
C GLY A 525 12.53 10.10 39.83
N GLY A 526 11.33 9.58 40.09
CA GLY A 526 10.51 10.04 41.20
C GLY A 526 9.11 9.44 41.23
N ASN A 527 9.03 8.23 41.76
CA ASN A 527 7.85 7.59 42.35
C ASN A 527 6.74 7.06 41.43
N ILE A 528 6.53 5.75 41.58
CA ILE A 528 5.48 4.92 41.00
C ILE A 528 4.11 5.40 41.52
N GLY A 529 3.22 5.75 40.62
CA GLY A 529 1.79 5.97 40.89
C GLY A 529 1.00 5.63 39.64
N GLY A 530 0.49 4.39 39.58
CA GLY A 530 -0.20 3.85 38.42
C GLY A 530 -1.51 4.56 38.08
N GLY A 531 -1.87 4.52 36.81
CA GLY A 531 -3.20 4.90 36.33
C GLY A 531 -3.32 4.89 34.82
N GLY A 532 -4.05 3.90 34.30
CA GLY A 532 -4.90 4.02 33.11
C GLY A 532 -4.24 4.02 31.73
N ARG A 533 -4.10 2.82 31.14
CA ARG A 533 -4.05 2.65 29.68
C ARG A 533 -5.35 3.16 29.04
N PRO A 534 -5.31 3.98 27.98
CA PRO A 534 -6.37 3.98 26.97
C PRO A 534 -6.18 2.72 26.12
N GLY A 535 -7.24 1.92 25.98
CA GLY A 535 -7.25 0.78 25.07
C GLY A 535 -7.75 1.23 23.71
N GLY A 536 -6.95 1.00 22.68
CA GLY A 536 -7.47 0.81 21.33
C GLY A 536 -8.27 -0.48 21.27
N TRP A 537 -9.44 -0.41 20.65
CA TRP A 537 -10.20 -1.54 20.14
C TRP A 537 -10.23 -1.41 18.63
#